data_AF-A0A0F2QWR6-F1
#
_entry.id   AF-A0A0F2QWR6-F1
#
_cell.length_a   1.000
_cell.length_b   1.000
_cell.length_c   1.000
_cell.angle_alpha   90.00
_cell.angle_beta   90.00
_cell.angle_gamma   90.00
#
_symmetry.space_group_name_H-M   'P 1'
#
loop_
_entity.id
_entity.type
_entity.pdbx_description
1 polymer ?
#
loop_
_entity_poly.entity_id
_entity_poly.type
_entity_poly.pdbx_seq_one_letter_code
_entity_poly.pdbx_strand_id
1 'polypeptide(L)'
;MREKREKPNTCIHTPVSFKVLIEQERARVHRSGHHFTLLLFRLANSDALEEDLHKILFPTIMRRIRKIDQLGLYDENHIGLLLPHTAVEGARKLADELYRIVPIGEHVETSEFYVYP
;
A
#
# COMPACT_ATOMS: atom_id res chain seq x y z
N MET A 1 -29.95 -11.49 14.00
CA MET A 1 -29.08 -12.21 13.04
C MET A 1 -27.74 -11.49 13.02
N ARG A 2 -26.64 -12.16 13.40
CA ARG A 2 -25.29 -11.57 13.29
C ARG A 2 -24.86 -11.73 11.84
N GLU A 3 -24.71 -10.62 11.10
CA GLU A 3 -24.06 -10.63 9.79
C GLU A 3 -22.72 -11.34 9.92
N LYS A 4 -22.55 -12.46 9.22
CA LYS A 4 -21.25 -13.05 8.96
C LYS A 4 -20.48 -12.00 8.16
N ARG A 5 -19.62 -11.22 8.82
CA ARG A 5 -18.65 -10.36 8.16
C ARG A 5 -17.82 -11.27 7.25
N GLU A 6 -18.00 -11.15 5.94
CA GLU A 6 -17.08 -11.75 4.97
C GLU A 6 -15.67 -11.31 5.35
N LYS A 7 -14.76 -12.26 5.53
CA LYS A 7 -13.34 -11.93 5.68
C LYS A 7 -12.95 -11.19 4.40
N PRO A 8 -12.41 -9.96 4.48
CA PRO A 8 -11.92 -9.31 3.28
C PRO A 8 -10.87 -10.24 2.66
N ASN A 9 -11.13 -10.70 1.43
CA ASN A 9 -10.11 -11.38 0.62
C ASN A 9 -9.03 -10.34 0.36
N THR A 10 -8.07 -10.30 1.27
CA THR A 10 -7.00 -9.31 1.30
C THR A 10 -5.90 -9.85 0.41
N CYS A 11 -6.11 -9.74 -0.91
CA CYS A 11 -5.12 -10.16 -1.88
C CYS A 11 -4.04 -9.08 -1.94
N ILE A 12 -2.89 -9.37 -1.34
CA ILE A 12 -1.68 -8.55 -1.47
C ILE A 12 -0.84 -9.08 -2.64
N HIS A 13 -0.28 -8.17 -3.44
CA HIS A 13 0.61 -8.54 -4.53
C HIS A 13 1.96 -9.02 -4.01
N THR A 14 2.48 -10.09 -4.63
CA THR A 14 3.85 -10.56 -4.35
C THR A 14 4.86 -9.54 -4.88
N PRO A 15 6.14 -9.60 -4.44
CA PRO A 15 7.17 -8.69 -4.95
C PRO A 15 7.27 -8.68 -6.49
N VAL A 16 7.09 -9.84 -7.12
CA VAL A 16 7.12 -9.96 -8.58
C VAL A 16 5.89 -9.31 -9.21
N SER A 17 4.68 -9.64 -8.75
CA SER A 17 3.46 -9.08 -9.36
C SER A 17 3.30 -7.59 -9.10
N PHE A 18 3.76 -7.10 -7.94
CA PHE A 18 3.74 -5.69 -7.60
C PHE A 18 4.67 -4.86 -8.49
N LYS A 19 5.89 -5.35 -8.76
CA LYS A 19 6.81 -4.71 -9.72
C LYS A 19 6.23 -4.67 -11.13
N VAL A 20 5.54 -5.71 -11.57
CA VAL A 20 4.82 -5.72 -12.85
C VAL A 20 3.74 -4.62 -12.89
N LEU A 21 2.99 -4.43 -11.82
CA LEU A 21 1.97 -3.37 -11.73
C LEU A 21 2.58 -1.97 -11.78
N ILE A 22 3.73 -1.75 -11.14
CA ILE A 22 4.46 -0.48 -11.21
C ILE A 22 4.85 -0.18 -12.66
N GLU A 23 5.40 -1.15 -13.39
CA GLU A 23 5.77 -0.96 -14.81
C GLU A 23 4.55 -0.73 -15.70
N GLN A 24 3.43 -1.41 -15.42
CA GLN A 24 2.17 -1.14 -16.13
C GLN A 24 1.67 0.28 -15.89
N GLU A 25 1.78 0.79 -14.66
CA GLU A 25 1.37 2.16 -14.36
C GLU A 25 2.29 3.19 -15.01
N ARG A 26 3.61 2.95 -15.04
CA ARG A 26 4.55 3.76 -15.84
C ARG A 26 4.16 3.83 -17.32
N ALA A 27 3.75 2.71 -17.91
CA ALA A 27 3.25 2.69 -19.28
C ALA A 27 1.92 3.47 -19.45
N ARG A 28 1.02 3.44 -18.45
CA ARG A 28 -0.22 4.26 -18.43
C ARG A 28 0.07 5.75 -18.36
N VAL A 29 1.04 6.15 -17.53
CA VAL A 29 1.52 7.53 -17.45
C VAL A 29 2.03 8.00 -18.81
N HIS A 30 2.92 7.23 -19.44
CA HIS A 30 3.45 7.58 -20.78
C HIS A 30 2.34 7.76 -21.82
N ARG A 31 1.23 7.01 -21.71
CA ARG A 31 0.10 7.11 -22.64
C ARG A 31 -0.84 8.27 -22.35
N SER A 32 -1.03 8.63 -21.08
CA SER A 32 -2.08 9.56 -20.65
C SER A 32 -1.58 10.93 -20.18
N GLY A 33 -0.29 11.04 -19.84
CA GLY A 33 0.33 12.23 -19.26
C GLY A 33 -0.09 12.51 -17.81
N HIS A 34 -0.75 11.57 -17.15
CA HIS A 34 -1.04 11.65 -15.72
C HIS A 34 0.12 11.13 -14.88
N HIS A 35 0.21 11.54 -13.61
CA HIS A 35 1.23 11.06 -12.67
C HIS A 35 0.70 9.97 -11.73
N PHE A 36 1.61 9.26 -11.06
CA PHE A 36 1.28 8.44 -9.89
C PHE A 36 2.29 8.67 -8.75
N THR A 37 1.90 8.30 -7.54
CA THR A 37 2.82 8.21 -6.40
C THR A 37 2.94 6.76 -5.95
N LEU A 38 4.16 6.29 -5.74
CA LEU A 38 4.48 5.06 -5.02
C LEU A 38 4.86 5.43 -3.59
N LEU A 39 4.05 4.98 -2.63
CA LEU A 39 4.32 5.11 -1.19
C LEU A 39 4.89 3.79 -0.70
N LEU A 40 6.07 3.81 -0.07
CA LEU A 40 6.66 2.65 0.58
C LEU A 40 6.65 2.84 2.10
N PHE A 41 6.10 1.85 2.80
CA PHE A 41 6.22 1.73 4.25
C PHE A 41 7.33 0.74 4.58
N ARG A 42 8.36 1.21 5.29
CA ARG A 42 9.42 0.36 5.82
C ARG A 42 8.96 -0.29 7.11
N LEU A 43 9.08 -1.62 7.20
CA LEU A 43 8.68 -2.41 8.34
C LEU A 43 9.76 -2.46 9.41
N ALA A 44 9.37 -2.42 10.69
CA ALA A 44 10.31 -2.42 11.81
C ALA A 44 11.00 -3.76 12.07
N ASN A 45 10.34 -4.89 11.80
CA ASN A 45 10.90 -6.25 11.93
C ASN A 45 10.09 -7.25 11.09
N SER A 46 10.37 -7.37 9.78
CA SER A 46 9.58 -8.20 8.85
C SER A 46 9.34 -9.65 9.31
N ASP A 47 10.33 -10.29 9.94
CA ASP A 47 10.26 -11.69 10.38
C ASP A 47 9.28 -11.96 11.55
N ALA A 48 9.07 -10.99 12.45
CA ALA A 48 8.18 -11.14 13.60
C ALA A 48 6.72 -10.72 13.29
N LEU A 49 6.51 -10.12 12.13
CA LEU A 49 5.31 -9.36 11.79
C LEU A 49 4.32 -10.11 10.88
N GLU A 50 4.70 -11.26 10.33
CA GLU A 50 3.97 -11.92 9.24
C GLU A 50 2.47 -12.15 9.58
N GLU A 51 2.15 -12.55 10.81
CA GLU A 51 0.77 -12.80 11.22
C GLU A 51 -0.06 -11.52 11.41
N ASP A 52 0.52 -10.46 11.98
CA ASP A 52 -0.13 -9.17 12.22
C ASP A 52 -0.28 -8.35 10.93
N LEU A 53 0.67 -8.48 10.02
CA LEU A 53 0.60 -7.90 8.67
C LEU A 53 -0.64 -8.40 7.93
N HIS A 54 -0.83 -9.72 7.89
CA HIS A 54 -1.93 -10.34 7.16
C HIS A 54 -3.28 -10.17 7.84
N LYS A 55 -3.35 -10.20 9.18
CA LYS A 55 -4.63 -10.14 9.90
C LYS A 55 -5.13 -8.73 10.16
N ILE A 56 -4.22 -7.76 10.31
CA ILE A 56 -4.58 -6.42 10.78
C ILE A 56 -4.14 -5.35 9.80
N LEU A 57 -2.86 -5.32 9.42
CA LEU A 57 -2.33 -4.23 8.61
C LEU A 57 -2.97 -4.17 7.22
N PHE A 58 -2.90 -5.27 6.44
CA PHE A 58 -3.40 -5.26 5.07
C PHE A 58 -4.92 -5.02 4.98
N PRO A 59 -5.77 -5.66 5.81
CA PRO A 59 -7.20 -5.35 5.79
C PRO A 59 -7.51 -3.90 6.16
N THR A 60 -6.71 -3.30 7.05
CA THR A 60 -6.85 -1.89 7.44
C THR A 60 -6.49 -0.96 6.29
N ILE A 61 -5.37 -1.22 5.60
CA ILE A 61 -4.95 -0.44 4.43
C ILE A 61 -5.99 -0.58 3.30
N MET A 62 -6.40 -1.81 2.99
CA MET A 62 -7.37 -2.08 1.90
C MET A 62 -8.73 -1.38 2.10
N ARG A 63 -9.12 -1.08 3.35
CA ARG A 63 -10.34 -0.32 3.65
C ARG A 63 -10.20 1.19 3.48
N ARG A 64 -8.97 1.70 3.36
CA ARG A 64 -8.66 3.13 3.24
C ARG A 64 -8.31 3.54 1.83
N ILE A 65 -7.65 2.65 1.08
CA ILE A 65 -7.27 2.92 -0.30
C ILE A 65 -8.47 2.80 -1.25
N ARG A 66 -8.36 3.42 -2.42
CA ARG A 66 -9.36 3.36 -3.48
C ARG A 66 -9.26 2.04 -4.24
N LYS A 67 -10.31 1.69 -4.96
CA LYS A 67 -10.38 0.47 -5.79
C LYS A 67 -9.26 0.36 -6.84
N ILE A 68 -8.74 1.48 -7.32
CA ILE A 68 -7.68 1.52 -8.34
C ILE A 68 -6.28 1.50 -7.75
N ASP A 69 -6.15 1.77 -6.45
CA ASP A 69 -4.88 1.71 -5.75
C ASP A 69 -4.46 0.24 -5.60
N GLN A 70 -3.16 -0.04 -5.67
CA GLN A 70 -2.63 -1.40 -5.51
C GLN A 70 -1.76 -1.50 -4.27
N LEU A 71 -1.91 -2.60 -3.53
CA LEU A 71 -1.12 -2.93 -2.34
C LEU A 71 -0.26 -4.17 -2.61
N GLY A 72 1.03 -4.09 -2.34
CA GLY A 72 1.95 -5.21 -2.55
C GLY A 72 3.18 -5.15 -1.66
N LEU A 73 3.91 -6.26 -1.61
CA LEU A 73 5.28 -6.26 -1.12
C LEU A 73 6.18 -5.66 -2.20
N TYR A 74 7.06 -4.74 -1.85
CA TYR A 74 8.05 -4.18 -2.78
C TYR A 74 9.37 -4.96 -2.72
N ASP A 75 9.81 -5.25 -1.50
CA ASP A 75 10.93 -6.12 -1.16
C ASP A 75 10.68 -6.77 0.22
N GLU A 76 11.72 -7.32 0.86
CA GLU A 76 11.64 -8.01 2.15
C GLU A 76 11.19 -7.10 3.31
N ASN A 77 11.45 -5.79 3.22
CA ASN A 77 11.22 -4.85 4.32
C ASN A 77 10.25 -3.73 3.96
N HIS A 78 9.72 -3.70 2.74
CA HIS A 78 8.83 -2.64 2.27
C HIS A 78 7.49 -3.17 1.79
N ILE A 79 6.43 -2.57 2.31
CA ILE A 79 5.09 -2.63 1.72
C ILE A 79 4.91 -1.42 0.81
N GLY A 80 4.50 -1.66 -0.42
CA GLY A 80 4.21 -0.62 -1.39
C GLY A 80 2.72 -0.39 -1.60
N LEU A 81 2.36 0.89 -1.70
CA LEU A 81 1.10 1.36 -2.23
C LEU A 81 1.36 2.10 -3.54
N LEU A 82 0.83 1.55 -4.63
CA LEU A 82 0.80 2.23 -5.92
C LEU A 82 -0.50 3.04 -6.00
N LEU A 83 -0.38 4.36 -6.11
CA LEU A 83 -1.49 5.32 -6.07
C LEU A 83 -1.61 6.07 -7.41
N PRO A 84 -2.36 5.53 -8.39
CA PRO A 84 -2.61 6.19 -9.67
C PRO A 84 -3.28 7.57 -9.49
N HIS A 85 -2.96 8.51 -10.37
CA HIS A 85 -3.53 9.87 -10.40
C HIS A 85 -3.45 10.61 -9.05
N THR A 86 -2.45 10.30 -8.24
CA THR A 86 -2.30 10.83 -6.88
C THR A 86 -0.99 11.58 -6.77
N ALA A 87 -1.08 12.86 -6.41
CA ALA A 87 0.09 13.69 -6.09
C ALA A 87 0.65 13.34 -4.71
N VAL A 88 1.90 13.72 -4.45
CA VAL A 88 2.59 13.42 -3.20
C VAL A 88 1.83 13.94 -1.96
N GLU A 89 1.13 15.06 -2.08
CA GLU A 89 0.32 15.63 -0.99
C GLU A 89 -0.86 14.71 -0.64
N GLY A 90 -1.46 14.07 -1.64
CA GLY A 90 -2.52 13.08 -1.44
C GLY A 90 -1.99 11.81 -0.77
N ALA A 91 -0.81 11.34 -1.21
CA ALA A 91 -0.14 10.20 -0.60
C ALA A 91 0.28 10.47 0.85
N ARG A 92 0.80 11.66 1.16
CA ARG A 92 1.15 12.07 2.52
C ARG A 92 -0.05 12.10 3.46
N LYS A 93 -1.17 12.66 3.00
CA LYS A 93 -2.43 12.64 3.77
C LYS A 93 -2.89 11.21 4.07
N LEU A 94 -2.82 10.32 3.08
CA LEU A 94 -3.13 8.91 3.27
C LEU A 94 -2.19 8.26 4.30
N ALA A 95 -0.87 8.50 4.20
CA ALA A 95 0.09 8.00 5.17
C ALA A 95 -0.20 8.50 6.59
N ASP A 96 -0.46 9.80 6.76
CA ASP A 96 -0.82 10.41 8.04
C ASP A 96 -2.11 9.80 8.64
N GLU A 97 -3.11 9.53 7.81
CA GLU A 97 -4.34 8.86 8.22
C GLU A 97 -4.10 7.41 8.66
N LEU A 98 -3.23 6.69 7.93
CA LEU A 98 -2.85 5.32 8.24
C LEU A 98 -2.03 5.23 9.53
N TYR A 99 -1.08 6.15 9.76
CA TYR A 99 -0.27 6.19 10.98
C TYR A 99 -1.08 6.39 12.27
N ARG A 100 -2.25 7.04 12.18
CA ARG A 100 -3.17 7.19 13.33
C ARG A 100 -3.86 5.88 13.71
N ILE A 101 -3.75 4.85 12.90
CA ILE A 101 -4.30 3.53 13.18
C ILE A 101 -3.21 2.73 13.91
N VAL A 102 -3.46 2.39 15.17
CA VAL A 102 -2.47 1.82 16.11
C VAL A 102 -1.64 0.66 15.51
N PRO A 103 -2.25 -0.32 14.81
CA PRO A 103 -1.49 -1.39 14.14
C PRO A 103 -0.54 -0.94 13.02
N ILE A 104 -0.64 0.27 12.50
CA ILE A 104 0.24 0.75 11.43
C ILE A 104 1.44 1.49 12.04
N GLY A 105 1.17 2.36 13.01
CA GLY A 105 2.22 3.13 13.69
C GLY A 105 3.22 2.28 14.47
N GLU A 106 2.81 1.12 14.98
CA GLU A 106 3.70 0.19 15.70
C GLU A 106 4.61 -0.63 14.79
N HIS A 107 4.22 -0.80 13.53
CA HIS A 107 4.85 -1.75 12.60
C HIS A 107 5.65 -1.08 11.50
N VAL A 108 5.50 0.24 11.32
CA VAL A 108 6.14 1.02 10.27
C VAL A 108 7.17 1.99 10.87
N GLU A 109 8.43 1.87 10.44
CA GLU A 109 9.51 2.78 10.86
C GLU A 109 9.46 4.11 10.12
N THR A 110 9.34 4.05 8.79
CA THR A 110 9.43 5.21 7.90
C THR A 110 8.48 5.07 6.72
N SER A 111 8.12 6.22 6.14
CA SER A 111 7.39 6.32 4.88
C SER A 111 8.25 7.02 3.83
N GLU A 112 8.35 6.42 2.65
CA GLU A 112 9.04 6.99 1.51
C GLU A 112 8.04 7.26 0.38
N PHE A 113 8.23 8.36 -0.35
CA PHE A 113 7.32 8.80 -1.40
C PHE A 113 8.08 9.01 -2.70
N TYR A 114 7.70 8.27 -3.73
CA TYR A 114 8.27 8.36 -5.07
C TYR A 114 7.21 8.82 -6.05
N VAL A 115 7.44 9.94 -6.73
CA VAL A 115 6.52 10.49 -7.72
C VAL A 115 7.04 10.19 -9.12
N TYR A 116 6.18 9.63 -9.97
CA TYR A 116 6.47 9.42 -11.38
C TYR A 116 5.61 10.40 -12.22
N PRO A 117 6.24 11.36 -12.91
CA PRO A 117 5.55 12.38 -13.70
C PRO A 117 5.02 11.83 -15.02
#